data_AF-A0A3C0ZTE2-F1
#
_entry.id   AF-A0A3C0ZTE2-F1
#
_cell.length_a   1.000
_cell.length_b   1.000
_cell.length_c   1.000
_cell.angle_alpha   90.00
_cell.angle_beta   90.00
_cell.angle_gamma   90.00
#
_symmetry.space_group_name_H-M   'P 1'
#
loop_
_entity.id
_entity.type
_entity.pdbx_description
1 polymer ?
#
loop_
_entity_poly.entity_id
_entity_poly.type
_entity_poly.pdbx_seq_one_letter_code
_entity_poly.pdbx_strand_id
1 'polypeptide(L)'
;MAYNFSLVVKLFLELGSVLPMAGGVTSAKKLQSRMEKYDPYFFGRIFEGKLVSLLQAVLYSDDRKNLSIYEGRDDLSSFDNLVDLDYRGVYKLKEFKESGGRLSILLDVFTDNCYAVSGSEDAAGGEDGMSASRGRAGGRIKRKNERILVRMERKAGTVTDPGFSIHAVSCGNCGGSFDAMHVKNCPYCGKEYHAAEADWVITEIRKK
;
A
#
# COMPACT_ATOMS: atom_id res chain seq x y z
N MET A 1 -42.08 22.19 2.20
CA MET A 1 -40.65 22.32 2.57
C MET A 1 -39.81 21.64 1.49
N ALA A 2 -39.45 22.36 0.44
CA ALA A 2 -38.59 21.85 -0.62
C ALA A 2 -37.14 21.93 -0.13
N TYR A 3 -36.60 20.82 0.36
CA TYR A 3 -35.19 20.75 0.71
C TYR A 3 -34.37 20.89 -0.56
N ASN A 4 -33.49 21.89 -0.57
CA ASN A 4 -32.61 22.22 -1.68
C ASN A 4 -31.67 21.04 -1.98
N PHE A 5 -32.08 20.15 -2.89
CA PHE A 5 -31.26 19.06 -3.43
C PHE A 5 -29.92 19.59 -3.99
N SER A 6 -29.92 20.82 -4.51
CA SER A 6 -28.73 21.55 -4.95
C SER A 6 -27.67 21.76 -3.86
N LEU A 7 -28.06 21.92 -2.60
CA LEU A 7 -27.12 22.12 -1.48
C LEU A 7 -26.45 20.81 -1.06
N VAL A 8 -27.18 19.69 -1.09
CA VAL A 8 -26.61 18.36 -0.86
C VAL A 8 -25.65 18.01 -1.99
N VAL A 9 -26.05 18.25 -3.25
CA VAL A 9 -25.19 18.03 -4.42
C VAL A 9 -23.95 18.94 -4.41
N LYS A 10 -24.07 20.20 -3.94
CA LYS A 10 -22.91 21.09 -3.75
C LYS A 10 -21.99 20.63 -2.62
N LEU A 11 -22.54 20.12 -1.51
CA LEU A 11 -21.74 19.49 -0.45
C LEU A 11 -20.95 18.28 -0.97
N PHE A 12 -21.54 17.51 -1.89
CA PHE A 12 -20.89 16.39 -2.57
C PHE A 12 -19.92 16.80 -3.70
N LEU A 13 -20.08 17.97 -4.32
CA LEU A 13 -19.20 18.48 -5.39
C LEU A 13 -17.98 19.27 -4.87
N GLU A 14 -18.11 19.97 -3.74
CA GLU A 14 -16.98 20.59 -3.02
C GLU A 14 -16.02 19.51 -2.46
N LEU A 15 -16.51 18.29 -2.26
CA LEU A 15 -15.72 17.08 -2.01
C LEU A 15 -15.34 16.42 -3.35
N GLY A 16 -14.44 17.04 -4.11
CA GLY A 16 -13.82 16.45 -5.31
C GLY A 16 -13.08 15.12 -5.08
N SER A 17 -13.15 14.55 -3.87
CA SER A 17 -12.55 13.30 -3.45
C SER A 17 -13.46 12.06 -3.54
N VAL A 18 -14.76 12.20 -3.87
CA VAL A 18 -15.74 11.07 -3.79
C VAL A 18 -15.92 10.31 -5.11
N LEU A 19 -15.55 10.88 -6.26
CA LEU A 19 -15.74 10.24 -7.57
C LEU A 19 -14.97 8.90 -7.80
N PRO A 20 -13.82 8.60 -7.16
CA PRO A 20 -13.21 7.27 -7.24
C PRO A 20 -13.98 6.17 -6.49
N MET A 21 -14.88 6.53 -5.58
CA MET A 21 -15.48 5.59 -4.60
C MET A 21 -16.45 4.59 -5.25
N ALA A 22 -17.25 4.99 -6.23
CA ALA A 22 -18.24 4.09 -6.87
C ALA A 22 -17.57 2.92 -7.64
N GLY A 23 -16.46 3.18 -8.34
CA GLY A 23 -15.67 2.16 -9.02
C GLY A 23 -14.84 1.29 -8.07
N GLY A 24 -14.41 1.83 -6.93
CA GLY A 24 -13.66 1.12 -5.88
C GLY A 24 -14.51 0.07 -5.16
N VAL A 25 -15.74 0.43 -4.74
CA VAL A 25 -16.69 -0.50 -4.11
C VAL A 25 -17.00 -1.70 -5.01
N THR A 26 -17.09 -1.46 -6.32
CA THR A 26 -17.33 -2.53 -7.31
C THR A 26 -16.12 -3.46 -7.44
N SER A 27 -14.92 -2.91 -7.37
CA SER A 27 -13.67 -3.69 -7.46
C SER A 27 -13.45 -4.57 -6.23
N ALA A 28 -13.73 -4.06 -5.03
CA ALA A 28 -13.64 -4.85 -3.80
C ALA A 28 -14.63 -6.03 -3.82
N LYS A 29 -15.89 -5.79 -4.23
CA LYS A 29 -16.89 -6.87 -4.40
C LYS A 29 -16.46 -7.88 -5.47
N LYS A 30 -15.88 -7.41 -6.58
CA LYS A 30 -15.38 -8.27 -7.66
C LYS A 30 -14.22 -9.14 -7.19
N LEU A 31 -13.31 -8.59 -6.38
CA LEU A 31 -12.23 -9.37 -5.77
C LEU A 31 -12.80 -10.41 -4.81
N GLN A 32 -13.67 -10.00 -3.88
CA GLN A 32 -14.35 -10.89 -2.93
C GLN A 32 -14.98 -12.11 -3.62
N SER A 33 -15.83 -11.88 -4.62
CA SER A 33 -16.51 -12.95 -5.35
C SER A 33 -15.54 -13.90 -6.09
N ARG A 34 -14.40 -13.40 -6.61
CA ARG A 34 -13.39 -14.27 -7.22
C ARG A 34 -12.59 -15.08 -6.21
N MET A 35 -12.36 -14.51 -5.03
CA MET A 35 -11.56 -15.10 -3.97
C MET A 35 -12.30 -16.20 -3.21
N GLU A 36 -13.62 -16.12 -3.09
CA GLU A 36 -14.46 -17.13 -2.42
C GLU A 36 -14.25 -18.56 -2.94
N LYS A 37 -13.91 -18.72 -4.23
CA LYS A 37 -13.55 -20.03 -4.82
C LYS A 37 -12.30 -20.65 -4.18
N TYR A 38 -11.35 -19.82 -3.75
CA TYR A 38 -10.04 -20.26 -3.25
C TYR A 38 -9.93 -20.19 -1.74
N ASP A 39 -10.73 -19.33 -1.12
CA ASP A 39 -10.66 -19.00 0.30
C ASP A 39 -12.04 -18.51 0.75
N PRO A 40 -12.88 -19.42 1.26
CA PRO A 40 -14.23 -19.09 1.72
C PRO A 40 -14.26 -18.06 2.87
N TYR A 41 -13.14 -17.89 3.58
CA TYR A 41 -12.99 -16.94 4.68
C TYR A 41 -12.33 -15.63 4.25
N PHE A 42 -12.06 -15.46 2.95
CA PHE A 42 -11.55 -14.21 2.43
C PHE A 42 -12.52 -13.07 2.77
N PHE A 43 -11.99 -11.97 3.30
CA PHE A 43 -12.76 -10.78 3.59
C PHE A 43 -12.05 -9.54 3.05
N GLY A 44 -12.70 -8.84 2.12
CA GLY A 44 -12.12 -7.71 1.40
C GLY A 44 -11.52 -6.62 2.29
N ARG A 45 -12.07 -6.36 3.49
CA ARG A 45 -11.49 -5.36 4.41
C ARG A 45 -10.20 -5.84 5.08
N ILE A 46 -10.09 -7.13 5.40
CA ILE A 46 -8.83 -7.70 5.93
C ILE A 46 -7.76 -7.59 4.84
N PHE A 47 -8.10 -7.97 3.61
CA PHE A 47 -7.22 -7.81 2.47
C PHE A 47 -6.79 -6.36 2.26
N GLU A 48 -7.72 -5.41 2.34
CA GLU A 48 -7.42 -3.98 2.19
C GLU A 48 -6.44 -3.48 3.25
N GLY A 49 -6.61 -3.88 4.51
CA GLY A 49 -5.64 -3.58 5.57
C GLY A 49 -4.24 -4.17 5.27
N LYS A 50 -4.20 -5.42 4.77
CA LYS A 50 -2.93 -6.06 4.36
C LYS A 50 -2.29 -5.34 3.18
N LEU A 51 -3.05 -4.94 2.17
CA LEU A 51 -2.54 -4.16 1.03
C LEU A 51 -1.84 -2.90 1.50
N VAL A 52 -2.48 -2.12 2.38
CA VAL A 52 -1.90 -0.86 2.89
C VAL A 52 -0.66 -1.13 3.73
N SER A 53 -0.73 -2.10 4.65
CA SER A 53 0.39 -2.45 5.54
C SER A 53 1.61 -2.93 4.77
N LEU A 54 1.43 -3.85 3.82
CA LEU A 54 2.51 -4.35 2.97
C LEU A 54 3.08 -3.23 2.10
N LEU A 55 2.23 -2.42 1.48
CA LEU A 55 2.67 -1.32 0.62
C LEU A 55 3.50 -0.29 1.41
N GLN A 56 3.06 0.10 2.60
CA GLN A 56 3.80 1.01 3.48
C GLN A 56 5.15 0.41 3.90
N ALA A 57 5.19 -0.86 4.29
CA ALA A 57 6.46 -1.50 4.66
C ALA A 57 7.46 -1.52 3.50
N VAL A 58 7.01 -1.77 2.27
CA VAL A 58 7.91 -1.71 1.10
C VAL A 58 8.36 -0.29 0.80
N LEU A 59 7.43 0.67 0.78
CA LEU A 59 7.74 2.03 0.35
C LEU A 59 8.61 2.79 1.35
N TYR A 60 8.40 2.57 2.66
CA TYR A 60 9.18 3.20 3.73
C TYR A 60 10.48 2.48 4.09
N SER A 61 10.70 1.27 3.57
CA SER A 61 11.92 0.53 3.87
C SER A 61 13.11 1.08 3.08
N ASP A 62 14.21 1.35 3.79
CA ASP A 62 15.51 1.65 3.21
C ASP A 62 16.17 0.40 2.58
N ASP A 63 15.84 -0.80 3.08
CA ASP A 63 16.39 -2.08 2.63
C ASP A 63 15.30 -3.02 2.08
N ARG A 64 14.73 -2.60 0.95
CA ARG A 64 13.65 -3.32 0.27
C ARG A 64 14.03 -4.75 -0.16
N LYS A 65 15.33 -5.04 -0.32
CA LYS A 65 15.84 -6.35 -0.77
C LYS A 65 15.76 -7.41 0.32
N ASN A 66 15.72 -7.00 1.59
CA ASN A 66 15.65 -7.89 2.73
C ASN A 66 14.23 -8.14 3.23
N LEU A 67 13.21 -7.52 2.63
CA LEU A 67 11.81 -7.74 2.99
C LEU A 67 11.33 -9.09 2.45
N SER A 68 10.81 -9.98 3.31
CA SER A 68 10.18 -11.22 2.82
C SER A 68 8.88 -10.96 2.05
N ILE A 69 8.28 -9.78 2.28
CA ILE A 69 7.00 -9.36 1.71
C ILE A 69 7.11 -8.68 0.35
N TYR A 70 8.33 -8.47 -0.16
CA TYR A 70 8.58 -7.89 -1.46
C TYR A 70 9.49 -8.79 -2.30
N GLU A 71 8.96 -9.29 -3.41
CA GLU A 71 9.71 -10.11 -4.38
C GLU A 71 9.99 -9.36 -5.70
N GLY A 72 9.56 -8.09 -5.78
CA GLY A 72 9.74 -7.27 -6.97
C GLY A 72 11.18 -6.79 -7.19
N ARG A 73 11.42 -6.26 -8.39
CA ARG A 73 12.72 -5.69 -8.82
C ARG A 73 12.57 -4.29 -9.40
N ASP A 74 11.49 -3.61 -9.06
CA ASP A 74 11.19 -2.28 -9.59
C ASP A 74 12.15 -1.24 -9.00
N ASP A 75 12.39 -0.19 -9.79
CA ASP A 75 13.03 1.02 -9.25
C ASP A 75 11.99 1.84 -8.49
N LEU A 76 12.18 1.88 -7.16
CA LEU A 76 11.32 2.58 -6.22
C LEU A 76 11.94 3.87 -5.69
N SER A 77 13.03 4.35 -6.30
CA SER A 77 13.74 5.58 -5.91
C SER A 77 12.84 6.82 -5.86
N SER A 78 11.78 6.85 -6.68
CA SER A 78 10.79 7.93 -6.65
C SER A 78 10.01 8.05 -5.33
N PHE A 79 10.09 7.04 -4.47
CA PHE A 79 9.50 6.99 -3.13
C PHE A 79 10.51 7.18 -2.00
N ASP A 80 11.80 7.38 -2.26
CA ASP A 80 12.83 7.45 -1.20
C ASP A 80 12.65 8.67 -0.26
N ASN A 81 12.03 9.75 -0.76
CA ASN A 81 11.68 10.92 0.04
C ASN A 81 10.23 10.91 0.53
N LEU A 82 9.54 9.77 0.46
CA LEU A 82 8.17 9.61 0.93
C LEU A 82 8.14 9.69 2.45
N VAL A 83 7.42 10.68 2.97
CA VAL A 83 7.24 10.89 4.41
C VAL A 83 5.94 10.25 4.88
N ASP A 84 4.89 10.34 4.06
CA ASP A 84 3.57 9.83 4.39
C ASP A 84 2.83 9.36 3.13
N LEU A 85 2.14 8.23 3.27
CA LEU A 85 1.33 7.56 2.26
C LEU A 85 -0.10 7.47 2.79
N ASP A 86 -0.96 8.39 2.36
CA ASP A 86 -2.37 8.37 2.73
C ASP A 86 -3.17 7.56 1.70
N TYR A 87 -3.63 6.37 2.10
CA TYR A 87 -4.47 5.53 1.26
C TYR A 87 -5.92 6.01 1.28
N ARG A 88 -6.47 6.32 0.12
CA ARG A 88 -7.80 6.94 -0.02
C ARG A 88 -8.99 6.00 0.19
N GLY A 89 -8.76 4.79 0.72
CA GLY A 89 -9.83 3.82 1.00
C GLY A 89 -10.39 3.10 -0.23
N VAL A 90 -9.73 3.21 -1.39
CA VAL A 90 -10.15 2.49 -2.62
C VAL A 90 -8.99 2.03 -3.49
N TYR A 91 -9.16 0.83 -4.04
CA TYR A 91 -8.37 0.30 -5.16
C TYR A 91 -9.29 -0.11 -6.33
N LYS A 92 -8.72 -0.18 -7.55
CA LYS A 92 -9.38 -0.78 -8.72
C LYS A 92 -8.67 -2.07 -9.13
N LEU A 93 -9.43 -3.16 -9.20
CA LEU A 93 -8.93 -4.45 -9.68
C LEU A 93 -8.76 -4.41 -11.21
N LYS A 94 -7.51 -4.41 -11.67
CA LYS A 94 -7.16 -4.41 -13.10
C LYS A 94 -7.08 -5.82 -13.65
N GLU A 95 -6.46 -6.73 -12.91
CA GLU A 95 -6.20 -8.08 -13.37
C GLU A 95 -6.31 -9.06 -12.21
N PHE A 96 -6.75 -10.28 -12.52
CA PHE A 96 -6.73 -11.43 -11.63
C PHE A 96 -6.37 -12.64 -12.48
N LYS A 97 -5.25 -13.28 -12.16
CA LYS A 97 -4.69 -14.45 -12.84
C LYS A 97 -4.53 -15.61 -11.84
N GLU A 98 -4.72 -16.81 -12.35
CA GLU A 98 -4.38 -18.06 -11.67
C GLU A 98 -3.36 -18.79 -12.55
N SER A 99 -2.20 -19.12 -12.00
CA SER A 99 -1.18 -19.88 -12.73
C SER A 99 -0.32 -20.66 -11.75
N GLY A 100 -0.09 -21.95 -12.03
CA GLY A 100 0.83 -22.78 -11.25
C GLY A 100 0.52 -22.84 -9.74
N GLY A 101 -0.75 -22.81 -9.35
CA GLY A 101 -1.15 -22.80 -7.93
C GLY A 101 -0.88 -21.48 -7.21
N ARG A 102 -0.66 -20.38 -7.95
CA ARG A 102 -0.58 -19.02 -7.42
C ARG A 102 -1.70 -18.15 -7.97
N LEU A 103 -2.20 -17.26 -7.11
CA LEU A 103 -3.11 -16.18 -7.48
C LEU A 103 -2.30 -14.90 -7.61
N SER A 104 -2.49 -14.18 -8.71
CA SER A 104 -1.82 -12.90 -8.98
C SER A 104 -2.87 -11.85 -9.30
N ILE A 105 -2.88 -10.75 -8.54
CA ILE A 105 -3.82 -9.63 -8.71
C ILE A 105 -3.06 -8.36 -9.01
N LEU A 106 -3.62 -7.52 -9.89
CA LEU A 106 -3.08 -6.21 -10.22
C LEU A 106 -4.08 -5.14 -9.83
N LEU A 107 -3.64 -4.16 -9.05
CA LEU A 107 -4.47 -3.11 -8.49
C LEU A 107 -3.95 -1.74 -8.92
N ASP A 108 -4.87 -0.83 -9.27
CA ASP A 108 -4.59 0.62 -9.19
C ASP A 108 -5.00 1.09 -7.78
N VAL A 109 -4.02 1.51 -6.98
CA VAL A 109 -4.18 2.05 -5.63
C VAL A 109 -4.11 3.57 -5.69
N PHE A 110 -5.06 4.26 -5.07
CA PHE A 110 -5.14 5.73 -5.08
C PHE A 110 -4.68 6.28 -3.73
N THR A 111 -3.69 7.16 -3.76
CA THR A 111 -3.06 7.69 -2.55
C THR A 111 -2.84 9.20 -2.62
N ASP A 112 -2.76 9.84 -1.46
CA ASP A 112 -2.33 11.22 -1.28
C ASP A 112 -1.00 11.22 -0.52
N ASN A 113 0.09 11.47 -1.23
CA ASN A 113 1.44 11.22 -0.74
C ASN A 113 2.13 12.51 -0.34
N CYS A 114 2.78 12.53 0.82
CA CYS A 114 3.64 13.63 1.26
C CYS A 114 5.10 13.27 1.04
N TYR A 115 5.84 14.16 0.39
CA TYR A 115 7.27 14.01 0.15
C TYR A 115 8.05 15.13 0.82
N ALA A 116 9.20 14.80 1.40
CA ALA A 116 10.19 15.79 1.81
C ALA A 116 10.83 16.42 0.56
N VAL A 117 10.93 17.75 0.53
CA VAL A 117 11.68 18.49 -0.48
C VAL A 117 13.03 18.83 0.11
N SER A 118 14.07 18.18 -0.38
CA SER A 118 15.45 18.58 -0.12
C SER A 118 15.67 19.98 -0.70
N GLY A 119 16.08 20.93 0.14
CA GLY A 119 16.27 22.33 -0.23
C GLY A 119 17.44 22.54 -1.18
N SER A 120 17.20 22.38 -2.47
CA SER A 120 17.98 22.91 -3.60
C SER A 120 17.16 22.55 -4.86
N GLU A 121 16.27 23.41 -5.36
CA GLU A 121 16.51 24.09 -6.64
C GLU A 121 15.44 25.15 -6.99
N ASP A 122 14.63 25.65 -6.03
CA ASP A 122 13.63 26.70 -6.30
C ASP A 122 13.87 27.97 -5.47
N ALA A 123 15.13 28.45 -5.46
CA ALA A 123 15.46 29.81 -5.04
C ALA A 123 15.44 30.74 -6.26
N ALA A 124 14.26 30.99 -6.81
CA ALA A 124 14.04 32.07 -7.76
C ALA A 124 12.82 32.90 -7.34
N GLY A 125 13.10 34.09 -6.81
CA GLY A 125 12.22 35.26 -6.87
C GLY A 125 11.28 35.47 -5.68
N GLY A 126 11.63 36.43 -4.81
CA GLY A 126 10.73 36.99 -3.80
C GLY A 126 11.46 37.80 -2.74
N GLU A 127 12.04 38.93 -3.13
CA GLU A 127 12.57 39.94 -2.23
C GLU A 127 11.39 40.76 -1.70
N ASP A 128 11.13 40.71 -0.39
CA ASP A 128 10.75 41.88 0.44
C ASP A 128 10.29 41.43 1.84
N GLY A 129 11.12 41.73 2.85
CA GLY A 129 10.65 42.30 4.12
C GLY A 129 10.16 41.39 5.27
N MET A 130 11.05 41.18 6.25
CA MET A 130 10.81 41.45 7.69
C MET A 130 9.98 40.45 8.55
N SER A 131 10.64 39.49 9.20
CA SER A 131 10.87 39.50 10.66
C SER A 131 11.40 38.14 11.15
N ALA A 132 12.52 38.19 11.88
CA ALA A 132 13.18 37.03 12.44
C ALA A 132 12.49 36.59 13.73
N SER A 133 11.88 35.40 13.70
CA SER A 133 11.70 34.57 14.90
C SER A 133 12.41 33.23 14.64
N ARG A 134 13.18 32.76 15.62
CA ARG A 134 13.94 31.50 15.56
C ARG A 134 12.97 30.31 15.44
N GLY A 135 12.60 29.98 14.20
CA GLY A 135 11.78 28.83 13.83
C GLY A 135 12.65 27.70 13.31
N ARG A 136 12.59 26.56 14.01
CA ARG A 136 12.99 25.20 13.58
C ARG A 136 13.07 25.06 12.06
N ALA A 137 14.22 24.61 11.53
CA ALA A 137 14.41 24.32 10.11
C ALA A 137 13.30 23.37 9.62
N GLY A 138 12.23 23.93 9.08
CA GLY A 138 11.08 23.19 8.58
C GLY A 138 11.40 22.74 7.17
N GLY A 139 11.64 21.43 6.99
CA GLY A 139 11.70 20.84 5.66
C GLY A 139 10.41 21.18 4.90
N ARG A 140 10.53 21.60 3.62
CA ARG A 140 9.36 21.86 2.78
C ARG A 140 8.73 20.50 2.45
N ILE A 141 7.42 20.35 2.65
CA ILE A 141 6.67 19.12 2.32
C ILE A 141 5.84 19.38 1.06
N LYS A 142 5.86 18.46 0.10
CA LYS A 142 5.02 18.50 -1.11
C LYS A 142 4.01 17.37 -1.09
N ARG A 143 2.73 17.71 -1.24
CA ARG A 143 1.64 16.73 -1.38
C ARG A 143 1.37 16.41 -2.85
N LYS A 144 1.11 15.15 -3.17
CA LYS A 144 0.77 14.70 -4.52
C LYS A 144 -0.34 13.64 -4.47
N ASN A 145 -1.38 13.83 -5.28
CA ASN A 145 -2.34 12.77 -5.54
C ASN A 145 -1.74 11.81 -6.57
N GLU A 146 -1.63 10.54 -6.21
CA GLU A 146 -0.91 9.56 -7.01
C GLU A 146 -1.72 8.28 -7.18
N ARG A 147 -1.44 7.60 -8.28
CA ARG A 147 -1.96 6.27 -8.56
C ARG A 147 -0.79 5.31 -8.67
N ILE A 148 -0.76 4.36 -7.76
CA ILE A 148 0.28 3.34 -7.67
C ILE A 148 -0.31 2.03 -8.22
N LEU A 149 0.35 1.46 -9.21
CA LEU A 149 0.07 0.12 -9.68
C LEU A 149 0.77 -0.86 -8.74
N VAL A 150 0.01 -1.79 -8.14
CA VAL A 150 0.55 -2.78 -7.21
C VAL A 150 0.12 -4.18 -7.67
N ARG A 151 1.08 -5.07 -7.88
CA ARG A 151 0.84 -6.51 -8.07
C ARG A 151 1.07 -7.25 -6.78
N MET A 152 0.10 -8.06 -6.39
CA MET A 152 0.21 -8.92 -5.22
C MET A 152 -0.01 -10.37 -5.63
N GLU A 153 0.75 -11.26 -5.01
CA GLU A 153 0.65 -12.70 -5.23
C GLU A 153 0.51 -13.45 -3.92
N ARG A 154 -0.19 -14.59 -3.99
CA ARG A 154 -0.22 -15.58 -2.91
C ARG A 154 -0.41 -16.98 -3.46
N LYS A 155 -0.10 -17.99 -2.66
CA LYS A 155 -0.47 -19.38 -2.94
C LYS A 155 -1.99 -19.56 -2.98
N ALA A 156 -2.48 -20.29 -3.99
CA ALA A 156 -3.89 -20.63 -4.13
C ALA A 156 -4.27 -21.68 -3.09
N GLY A 157 -5.47 -21.56 -2.51
CA GLY A 157 -5.95 -22.46 -1.47
C GLY A 157 -5.44 -22.17 -0.06
N THR A 158 -4.53 -21.20 0.12
CA THR A 158 -4.20 -20.70 1.46
C THR A 158 -5.42 -19.98 2.03
N VAL A 159 -5.91 -20.48 3.17
CA VAL A 159 -7.06 -19.92 3.87
C VAL A 159 -6.63 -18.70 4.65
N THR A 160 -7.39 -17.62 4.57
CA THR A 160 -7.14 -16.42 5.37
C THR A 160 -7.33 -16.74 6.85
N ASP A 161 -6.26 -16.61 7.63
CA ASP A 161 -6.32 -16.59 9.09
C ASP A 161 -6.36 -15.14 9.59
N PRO A 162 -7.45 -14.68 10.21
CA PRO A 162 -7.53 -13.34 10.79
C PRO A 162 -6.55 -13.09 11.93
N GLY A 163 -6.07 -14.14 12.61
CA GLY A 163 -5.08 -14.07 13.68
C GLY A 163 -3.63 -14.10 13.19
N PHE A 164 -3.41 -14.41 11.91
CA PHE A 164 -2.06 -14.43 11.34
C PHE A 164 -1.48 -13.02 11.32
N SER A 165 -0.31 -12.88 11.93
CA SER A 165 0.49 -11.66 11.89
C SER A 165 1.86 -11.99 11.33
N ILE A 166 2.21 -11.31 10.25
CA ILE A 166 3.54 -11.42 9.66
C ILE A 166 4.65 -10.86 10.58
N HIS A 167 4.27 -10.10 11.61
CA HIS A 167 5.17 -9.64 12.67
C HIS A 167 5.53 -10.71 13.70
N ALA A 168 4.84 -11.86 13.70
CA ALA A 168 5.05 -12.92 14.67
C ALA A 168 4.91 -14.31 14.02
N VAL A 169 5.64 -14.53 12.93
CA VAL A 169 5.60 -15.82 12.23
C VAL A 169 6.43 -16.87 12.97
N SER A 170 6.04 -18.14 12.86
CA SER A 170 6.83 -19.27 13.35
C SER A 170 7.59 -19.92 12.21
N CYS A 171 8.91 -20.07 12.35
CA CYS A 171 9.74 -20.72 11.34
C CYS A 171 9.37 -22.20 11.19
N GLY A 172 8.95 -22.63 10.00
CA GLY A 172 8.64 -24.04 9.73
C GLY A 172 9.83 -25.01 9.80
N ASN A 173 11.06 -24.50 9.99
CA ASN A 173 12.27 -25.31 10.10
C ASN A 173 12.76 -25.49 11.54
N CYS A 174 12.82 -24.41 12.33
CA CYS A 174 13.36 -24.44 13.69
C CYS A 174 12.36 -24.03 14.78
N GLY A 175 11.14 -23.63 14.41
CA GLY A 175 10.10 -23.18 15.35
C GLY A 175 10.31 -21.79 15.96
N GLY A 176 11.40 -21.09 15.62
CA GLY A 176 11.68 -19.74 16.14
C GLY A 176 10.65 -18.72 15.67
N SER A 177 10.23 -17.82 16.56
CA SER A 177 9.28 -16.74 16.26
C SER A 177 10.02 -15.44 15.90
N PHE A 178 9.64 -14.81 14.78
CA PHE A 178 10.29 -13.58 14.30
C PHE A 178 9.34 -12.71 13.47
N ASP A 179 9.74 -11.44 13.28
CA ASP A 179 9.06 -10.48 12.41
C ASP A 179 9.51 -10.68 10.97
N ALA A 180 8.71 -11.38 10.16
CA ALA A 180 9.02 -11.61 8.76
C ALA A 180 8.74 -10.39 7.88
N MET A 181 8.12 -9.31 8.38
CA MET A 181 7.88 -8.10 7.59
C MET A 181 9.20 -7.51 7.07
N HIS A 182 10.25 -7.57 7.90
CA HIS A 182 11.52 -6.87 7.67
C HIS A 182 12.71 -7.80 7.35
N VAL A 183 12.54 -9.12 7.47
CA VAL A 183 13.64 -10.07 7.26
C VAL A 183 13.20 -11.21 6.36
N LYS A 184 14.05 -11.51 5.37
CA LYS A 184 13.83 -12.60 4.42
C LYS A 184 14.25 -13.96 4.96
N ASN A 185 15.22 -13.97 5.87
CA ASN A 185 15.79 -15.19 6.44
C ASN A 185 15.45 -15.27 7.93
N CYS A 186 15.17 -16.48 8.41
CA CYS A 186 14.98 -16.75 9.82
C CYS A 186 16.25 -16.37 10.60
N PRO A 187 16.17 -15.48 11.61
CA PRO A 187 17.35 -15.02 12.34
C PRO A 187 18.00 -16.11 13.20
N TYR A 188 17.28 -17.21 13.48
CA TYR A 188 17.77 -18.30 14.32
C TYR A 188 18.48 -19.41 13.55
N CYS A 189 17.97 -19.79 12.38
CA CYS A 189 18.51 -20.92 11.60
C CYS A 189 18.97 -20.54 10.18
N GLY A 190 18.79 -19.29 9.77
CA GLY A 190 19.23 -18.79 8.46
C GLY A 190 18.38 -19.21 7.27
N LYS A 191 17.36 -20.07 7.45
CA LYS A 191 16.49 -20.52 6.35
C LYS A 191 15.66 -19.35 5.79
N GLU A 192 15.57 -19.29 4.48
CA GLU A 192 14.69 -18.35 3.78
C GLU A 192 13.21 -18.59 4.15
N TYR A 193 12.50 -17.50 4.41
CA TYR A 193 11.08 -17.49 4.71
C TYR A 193 10.31 -16.98 3.49
N HIS A 194 9.48 -17.85 2.92
CA HIS A 194 8.65 -17.52 1.75
C HIS A 194 7.27 -17.05 2.21
N ALA A 195 7.12 -15.75 2.43
CA ALA A 195 5.85 -15.16 2.88
C ALA A 195 4.68 -15.47 1.93
N ALA A 196 4.94 -15.60 0.62
CA ALA A 196 3.94 -15.91 -0.41
C ALA A 196 3.22 -17.25 -0.23
N GLU A 197 3.81 -18.18 0.53
CA GLU A 197 3.19 -19.47 0.83
C GLU A 197 2.11 -19.36 1.92
N ALA A 198 2.29 -18.42 2.85
CA ALA A 198 1.43 -18.21 4.00
C ALA A 198 0.45 -17.03 3.81
N ASP A 199 0.84 -16.00 3.07
CA ASP A 199 0.03 -14.79 2.87
C ASP A 199 0.37 -14.10 1.54
N TRP A 200 -0.18 -12.90 1.34
CA TRP A 200 0.13 -12.04 0.20
C TRP A 200 1.54 -11.46 0.29
N VAL A 201 2.20 -11.38 -0.86
CA VAL A 201 3.44 -10.61 -1.09
C VAL A 201 3.24 -9.63 -2.23
N ILE A 202 4.03 -8.56 -2.25
CA ILE A 202 4.06 -7.62 -3.36
C ILE A 202 5.16 -8.03 -4.35
N THR A 203 4.81 -8.14 -5.63
CA THR A 203 5.75 -8.55 -6.70
C THR A 203 6.02 -7.45 -7.73
N GLU A 204 5.19 -6.41 -7.78
CA GLU A 204 5.36 -5.26 -8.67
C GLU A 204 4.82 -4.00 -7.97
N ILE A 205 5.59 -2.91 -7.99
CA ILE A 205 5.12 -1.57 -7.59
C ILE A 205 5.58 -0.57 -8.64
N ARG A 206 4.64 0.17 -9.25
CA ARG A 206 4.96 1.16 -10.28
C ARG A 206 4.07 2.38 -10.16
N LYS A 207 4.66 3.55 -10.40
CA LYS A 207 3.91 4.80 -10.51
C LYS A 207 3.27 4.92 -11.89
N LYS A 208 2.08 5.51 -11.97
CA LYS A 208 1.37 5.78 -13.23
C LYS A 208 1.20 7.26 -13.54
#